data_AF-A0A4Q4KKV1-F1
#
_entry.id   AF-A0A4Q4KKV1-F1
#
_cell.length_a   1.000
_cell.length_b   1.000
_cell.length_c   1.000
_cell.angle_alpha   90.00
_cell.angle_beta   90.00
_cell.angle_gamma   90.00
#
_symmetry.space_group_name_H-M   'P 1'
#
loop_
_entity.id
_entity.type
_entity.pdbx_description
1 polymer ?
#
loop_
_entity_poly.entity_id
_entity_poly.type
_entity_poly.pdbx_seq_one_letter_code
_entity_poly.pdbx_strand_id
1 'polypeptide(L)' 'MIYKLDSNNDFKEDYLSAFSNPFEDYFMVNSQQTDIFILQSLGGTIIGKYKVGKGETRITEILLSGLFIGRLQNQNQTL' A
#
# COMPACT_ATOMS: atom_id res chain seq x y z
N MET A 1 18.00 -3.79 -2.31
CA MET A 1 17.57 -2.39 -2.55
C MET A 1 18.27 -1.51 -1.55
N ILE A 2 19.05 -0.54 -2.01
CA ILE A 2 19.76 0.42 -1.16
C ILE A 2 19.01 1.75 -1.35
N TYR A 3 18.45 2.31 -0.28
CA TYR A 3 17.86 3.64 -0.34
C TYR A 3 18.99 4.67 -0.33
N LYS A 4 18.98 5.57 -1.30
CA LYS A 4 19.86 6.75 -1.32
C LYS A 4 19.06 7.92 -0.76
N LEU A 5 19.47 8.44 0.39
CA LEU A 5 18.92 9.67 0.95
C LEU A 5 19.60 10.85 0.25
N ASP A 6 18.92 11.48 -0.70
CA ASP A 6 19.33 12.79 -1.20
C ASP A 6 18.78 13.88 -0.28
N SER A 7 19.69 14.69 0.23
CA SER A 7 19.50 15.68 1.29
C SER A 7 18.88 17.00 0.82
N ASN A 8 18.01 16.97 -0.19
CA ASN A 8 17.31 18.15 -0.71
C ASN A 8 15.80 17.97 -0.57
N ASN A 9 15.23 18.86 0.23
CA ASN A 9 13.92 18.81 0.85
C ASN A 9 12.82 19.21 -0.14
N ASP A 10 12.51 18.33 -1.11
CA ASP A 10 11.34 18.47 -1.98
C ASP A 10 10.75 17.07 -2.27
N PHE A 11 10.17 16.45 -1.25
CA PHE A 11 9.44 15.18 -1.35
C PHE A 11 8.11 15.40 -2.08
N LYS A 12 8.17 15.52 -3.41
CA LYS A 12 7.03 15.32 -4.30
C LYS A 12 7.44 14.47 -5.49
N GLU A 13 7.85 13.25 -5.20
CA GLU A 13 7.63 12.18 -6.17
C GLU A 13 6.33 11.49 -5.83
N ASP A 14 5.38 11.53 -6.77
CA ASP A 14 4.23 10.66 -6.82
C ASP A 14 4.77 9.21 -6.89
N TYR A 15 5.03 8.53 -5.76
CA TYR A 15 5.56 7.16 -5.77
C TYR A 15 4.53 6.16 -5.24
N LEU A 16 4.34 5.08 -6.00
CA LEU A 16 3.51 3.96 -5.59
C LEU A 16 4.22 3.19 -4.46
N SER A 17 3.58 3.07 -3.31
CA SER A 17 4.13 2.26 -2.21
C SER A 17 3.05 1.64 -1.35
N ALA A 18 3.38 0.50 -0.75
CA ALA A 18 2.58 -0.13 0.28
C ALA A 18 3.53 -0.71 1.34
N PHE A 19 3.33 -0.36 2.60
CA PHE A 19 4.14 -0.85 3.72
C PHE A 19 3.29 -1.08 4.96
N SER A 20 3.65 -2.08 5.76
CA SER A 20 3.07 -2.31 7.08
C SER A 20 3.70 -1.37 8.10
N ASN A 21 2.91 -0.83 9.03
CA ASN A 21 3.47 -0.17 10.19
C ASN A 21 4.05 -1.22 11.16
N PRO A 22 5.28 -1.07 11.67
CA PRO A 22 5.91 -2.05 12.55
C PRO A 22 5.46 -1.96 14.03
N PHE A 23 4.70 -0.92 14.40
CA PHE A 23 4.27 -0.64 15.78
C PHE A 23 2.75 -0.72 15.97
N GLU A 24 1.98 -0.59 14.90
CA GLU A 24 0.51 -0.61 14.91
C GLU A 24 -0.02 -1.49 13.76
N ASP A 25 -1.20 -2.08 13.95
CA ASP A 25 -1.79 -3.02 13.00
C ASP A 25 -2.49 -2.32 11.82
N TYR A 26 -1.71 -1.66 10.97
CA TYR A 26 -2.20 -1.08 9.73
C TYR A 26 -1.17 -1.10 8.60
N PHE A 27 -1.67 -0.96 7.38
CA PHE A 27 -0.87 -0.70 6.19
C PHE A 27 -1.03 0.75 5.76
N MET A 28 0.06 1.36 5.32
CA MET A 28 0.04 2.58 4.54
C MET A 28 0.18 2.23 3.08
N VAL A 29 -0.68 2.81 2.26
CA VAL A 29 -0.64 2.70 0.81
C VAL A 29 -0.63 4.09 0.22
N ASN A 30 0.40 4.43 -0.55
CA ASN A 30 0.44 5.64 -1.35
C ASN A 30 0.15 5.30 -2.81
N SER A 31 -0.84 5.95 -3.41
CA SER A 31 -1.24 5.74 -4.80
C SER A 31 -1.35 7.06 -5.54
N GLN A 32 -1.02 7.08 -6.83
CA GLN A 32 -1.12 8.28 -7.67
C GLN A 32 -2.55 8.56 -8.16
N GLN A 33 -3.44 7.56 -8.02
CA GLN A 33 -4.80 7.57 -8.53
C GLN A 33 -5.74 6.84 -7.57
N THR A 34 -7.05 6.98 -7.79
CA THR A 34 -8.01 6.11 -7.11
C THR A 34 -7.80 4.67 -7.56
N ASP A 35 -7.70 3.76 -6.61
CA ASP A 35 -7.41 2.35 -6.85
C ASP A 35 -8.11 1.46 -5.80
N ILE A 36 -7.96 0.15 -5.95
CA ILE A 36 -8.34 -0.87 -5.00
C ILE A 36 -7.07 -1.62 -4.57
N PHE A 37 -6.74 -1.51 -3.28
CA PHE A 37 -5.76 -2.36 -2.64
C PHE A 37 -6.42 -3.68 -2.24
N ILE A 38 -5.87 -4.80 -2.71
CA ILE A 38 -6.32 -6.15 -2.36
C ILE A 38 -5.28 -6.76 -1.44
N LEU A 39 -5.73 -7.17 -0.26
CA LEU A 39 -4.93 -7.90 0.70
C LEU A 39 -5.25 -9.40 0.62
N GLN A 40 -4.22 -10.24 0.53
CA GLN A 40 -4.35 -11.69 0.42
C GLN A 40 -3.42 -12.40 1.38
N SER A 41 -3.84 -13.57 1.87
CA SER A 41 -2.93 -14.50 2.56
C SER A 41 -1.97 -15.16 1.56
N LEU A 42 -0.88 -15.75 2.06
CA LEU A 42 0.02 -16.56 1.22
C LEU A 42 -0.67 -17.72 0.50
N GLY A 43 -1.77 -18.24 1.07
CA GLY A 43 -2.59 -19.28 0.45
C GLY A 43 -3.50 -18.76 -0.68
N GLY A 44 -3.42 -17.46 -1.01
CA GLY A 44 -4.22 -16.83 -2.07
C GLY A 44 -5.63 -16.40 -1.65
N THR A 45 -6.03 -16.63 -0.38
CA THR A 45 -7.33 -16.19 0.12
C THR A 45 -7.36 -14.66 0.20
N ILE A 46 -8.37 -14.04 -0.42
CA ILE A 46 -8.60 -12.59 -0.31
C ILE A 46 -9.13 -12.31 1.08
N ILE A 47 -8.40 -11.49 1.84
CA ILE A 47 -8.78 -11.03 3.17
C ILE A 47 -9.67 -9.80 3.05
N GLY A 48 -9.28 -8.85 2.20
CA GLY A 48 -10.02 -7.61 2.03
C GLY A 48 -9.68 -6.89 0.74
N LYS A 49 -10.59 -5.98 0.35
CA LYS A 49 -10.44 -5.06 -0.76
C LYS A 49 -10.75 -3.65 -0.25
N TYR A 50 -9.81 -2.74 -0.42
CA TYR A 50 -9.87 -1.41 0.16
C TYR A 50 -9.76 -0.37 -0.93
N LYS A 51 -10.70 0.57 -0.94
CA LYS A 51 -10.58 1.73 -1.81
C LYS A 51 -9.42 2.59 -1.32
N VAL A 52 -8.48 2.88 -2.19
CA VAL A 52 -7.39 3.82 -1.93
C VAL A 52 -7.56 5.06 -2.79
N GLY A 53 -7.39 6.22 -2.18
CA GLY A 53 -7.45 7.50 -2.88
C GLY A 53 -6.13 7.83 -3.56
N LYS A 54 -6.11 8.97 -4.25
CA LYS A 54 -4.83 9.62 -4.61
C LYS A 54 -4.17 10.13 -3.32
N GLY A 55 -2.89 9.80 -3.13
CA GLY A 55 -2.12 10.07 -1.92
C GLY A 55 -2.13 8.89 -0.95
N GLU A 56 -1.88 9.20 0.32
CA GLU A 56 -1.77 8.21 1.38
C GLU A 56 -3.16 7.72 1.84
N THR A 57 -3.29 6.41 1.97
CA THR A 57 -4.46 5.75 2.56
C THR A 57 -3.99 4.80 3.67
N ARG A 58 -4.60 4.95 4.85
CA ARG A 58 -4.43 4.04 5.98
C ARG A 58 -5.44 2.90 5.90
N ILE A 59 -4.96 1.67 5.94
CA ILE A 59 -5.77 0.46 5.91
C ILE A 59 -5.59 -0.27 7.24
N THR A 60 -6.63 -0.23 8.07
CA THR A 60 -6.68 -0.97 9.34
C THR A 60 -7.48 -2.24 9.11
N GLU A 61 -6.85 -3.39 9.34
CA GLU A 61 -7.51 -4.70 9.29
C GLU A 61 -7.00 -5.55 10.46
N ILE A 62 -7.89 -6.31 11.09
CA ILE A 62 -7.51 -7.19 12.19
C ILE A 62 -6.90 -8.45 11.58
N LEU A 63 -5.57 -8.49 11.54
CA LEU A 63 -4.82 -9.62 11.00
C LEU A 63 -4.20 -10.45 12.11
N LEU A 64 -4.23 -11.78 11.94
CA LEU A 64 -3.33 -12.65 12.69
C LEU A 64 -1.90 -12.41 12.21
N SER A 65 -0.92 -12.47 13.10
CA SER A 65 0.49 -12.29 12.74
C SER A 65 0.91 -13.25 11.62
N GLY A 66 1.55 -12.73 10.58
CA GLY A 66 1.95 -13.55 9.43
C GLY A 66 2.42 -12.72 8.24
N LEU A 67 2.69 -13.42 7.14
CA LEU A 67 3.05 -12.79 5.86
C LEU A 67 1.80 -12.65 4.98
N PHE A 68 1.68 -11.48 4.36
CA PHE A 68 0.57 -11.12 3.49
C PHE A 68 1.07 -10.59 2.16
N ILE A 69 0.23 -10.70 1.14
CA ILE A 69 0.47 -10.16 -0.19
C ILE A 69 -0.50 -9.00 -0.40
N GLY A 70 0.04 -7.80 -0.64
CA GLY A 70 -0.71 -6.63 -1.06
C GLY A 70 -0.54 -6.37 -2.55
N ARG A 71 -1.64 -6.11 -3.28
CA ARG A 71 -1.60 -5.71 -4.69
C ARG A 71 -2.58 -4.58 -4.98
N LEU A 72 -2.23 -3.70 -5.91
CA LEU A 72 -3.10 -2.64 -6.43
C LEU A 72 -3.67 -3.07 -7.79
N GLN A 73 -4.97 -2.90 -7.98
CA GLN A 73 -5.69 -3.53 -9.10
C GLN A 73 -5.72 -2.66 -10.36
N ASN A 74 -5.86 -1.35 -10.22
CA ASN A 74 -6.23 -0.43 -11.29
C ASN A 74 -5.06 0.49 -11.70
N GLN A 75 -3.84 0.20 -11.26
CA GLN A 75 -2.65 0.93 -11.68
C GLN A 75 -2.58 1.01 -13.21
N ASN A 76 -2.41 2.22 -13.74
CA ASN A 76 -2.30 2.51 -15.18
C ASN A 76 -3.53 2.11 -16.01
N GLN A 77 -4.67 1.84 -15.40
CA GLN A 77 -5.94 1.73 -16.11
C GLN A 77 -6.51 3.13 -16.27
N THR A 78 -6.54 3.63 -17.51
CA THR A 78 -7.38 4.77 -17.89
C THR A 78 -8.84 4.30 -17.81
N LEU A 79 -9.62 4.87 -16.89
CA LEU A 79 -11.08 4.77 -16.89
C LEU A 79 -11.67 5.52 -18.08
#